data_AF-A0A8X7BHN7-F1
#
_entry.id   AF-A0A8X7BHN7-F1
#
_cell.length_a   1.000
_cell.length_b   1.000
_cell.length_c   1.000
_cell.angle_alpha   90.00
_cell.angle_beta   90.00
_cell.angle_gamma   90.00
#
_symmetry.space_group_name_H-M   'P 1'
#
loop_
_entity.id
_entity.type
_entity.pdbx_description
1 polymer ?
#
loop_
_entity_poly.entity_id
_entity_poly.type
_entity_poly.pdbx_seq_one_letter_code
_entity_poly.pdbx_strand_id
1 'polypeptide(L)'
;MALKLNLKKDELILVAVEMGLVIPSKVKIIDLKKLIESSAVYKNDIEFARSLVENALQKSKQEAEKIEREAEIQIEKIKLSQIEKQLELEKVRKKPEKNSQTLESGEPSFITDKLESLVKSIKTLTIQVPVRSESFNLFFHSLEKAFQIKSVLDELKAKILLNILGERVNNLLTYVSQEDLSNYVKIKELILREFEPTPQECLSNFKKARKLPSENYVQFASRLSATFDYYCQLRKVNEFRSLCDLIISDKIFETLDRDTMNHIATKQGETYFKPQQLGRECDVYLSARGKVSNGLMSRNPGSGVNKCLVQLGQSWPLRH
;
A
#
# COMPACT_ATOMS: atom_id res chain seq x y z
N MET A 1 -51.81 22.03 -14.73
CA MET A 1 -51.19 21.47 -13.50
C MET A 1 -49.74 21.13 -13.84
N ALA A 2 -48.75 21.65 -13.12
CA ALA A 2 -47.35 21.37 -13.39
C ALA A 2 -46.96 19.96 -12.94
N LEU A 3 -46.17 19.25 -13.75
CA LEU A 3 -45.61 17.94 -13.45
C LEU A 3 -44.43 18.10 -12.48
N LYS A 4 -44.52 17.51 -11.29
CA LYS A 4 -43.41 17.55 -10.31
C LYS A 4 -42.32 16.54 -10.70
N LEU A 5 -41.19 17.04 -11.20
CA LEU A 5 -40.00 16.26 -11.56
C LEU A 5 -39.13 15.94 -10.31
N ASN A 6 -39.66 15.20 -9.34
CA ASN A 6 -38.92 14.74 -8.15
C ASN A 6 -38.23 13.39 -8.41
N LEU A 7 -37.34 13.38 -9.40
CA LEU A 7 -36.64 12.19 -9.88
C LEU A 7 -35.14 12.28 -9.56
N LYS A 8 -34.48 11.12 -9.47
CA LYS A 8 -33.02 11.01 -9.33
C LYS A 8 -32.33 11.50 -10.61
N LYS A 9 -31.03 11.81 -10.51
CA LYS A 9 -30.26 12.32 -11.65
C LYS A 9 -30.34 11.40 -12.87
N ASP A 10 -30.22 10.09 -12.66
CA ASP A 10 -30.20 9.10 -13.74
C ASP A 10 -31.58 8.93 -14.37
N GLU A 11 -32.65 9.00 -13.56
CA GLU A 11 -34.04 9.00 -14.03
C GLU A 11 -34.35 10.26 -14.86
N LEU A 12 -33.86 11.44 -14.46
CA LEU A 12 -34.00 12.68 -15.24
C LEU A 12 -33.23 12.64 -16.55
N ILE A 13 -32.05 12.00 -16.55
CA ILE A 13 -31.28 11.78 -17.77
C ILE A 13 -32.07 10.89 -18.72
N LEU A 14 -32.64 9.79 -18.22
CA LEU A 14 -33.44 8.87 -19.03
C LEU A 14 -34.65 9.59 -19.66
N VAL A 15 -35.40 10.37 -18.87
CA VAL A 15 -36.53 11.18 -19.37
C VAL A 15 -36.07 12.19 -20.43
N ALA A 16 -34.95 12.87 -20.22
CA ALA A 16 -34.42 13.83 -21.19
C ALA A 16 -33.98 13.15 -22.51
N VAL A 17 -33.37 11.96 -22.44
CA VAL A 17 -33.04 11.15 -23.63
C VAL A 17 -34.31 10.73 -24.36
N GLU A 18 -35.35 10.30 -23.64
CA GLU A 18 -36.61 9.83 -24.23
C GLU A 18 -37.43 10.98 -24.85
N MET A 19 -37.22 12.21 -24.38
CA MET A 19 -37.71 13.44 -25.01
C MET A 19 -36.84 13.93 -26.19
N GLY A 20 -35.75 13.22 -26.53
CA GLY A 20 -34.83 13.59 -27.61
C GLY A 20 -33.95 14.81 -27.31
N LEU A 21 -33.76 15.14 -26.04
CA LEU A 21 -32.96 16.30 -25.63
C LEU A 21 -31.47 15.93 -25.57
N VAL A 22 -30.61 16.83 -26.05
CA VAL A 22 -29.16 16.65 -25.96
C VAL A 22 -28.71 16.99 -24.54
N ILE A 23 -28.07 16.03 -23.88
CA ILE A 23 -27.61 16.17 -22.49
C ILE A 23 -26.10 16.49 -22.49
N PRO A 24 -25.67 17.66 -21.99
CA PRO A 24 -24.27 17.97 -21.79
C PRO A 24 -23.55 16.98 -20.84
N SER A 25 -22.24 16.80 -20.98
CA SER A 25 -21.47 15.79 -20.25
C SER A 25 -21.37 16.01 -18.73
N LYS A 26 -21.64 17.23 -18.23
CA LYS A 26 -21.55 17.60 -16.79
C LYS A 26 -22.73 18.44 -16.31
N VAL A 27 -23.94 17.88 -16.33
CA VAL A 27 -25.15 18.61 -15.93
C VAL A 27 -25.54 18.33 -14.46
N LYS A 28 -25.99 19.37 -13.76
CA LYS A 28 -26.58 19.28 -12.41
C LYS A 28 -28.07 18.95 -12.51
N ILE A 29 -28.63 18.32 -11.47
CA ILE A 29 -30.06 17.95 -11.41
C ILE A 29 -30.99 19.14 -11.71
N ILE A 30 -30.64 20.33 -11.23
CA ILE A 30 -31.42 21.56 -11.43
C ILE A 30 -31.48 21.96 -12.92
N ASP A 31 -30.35 21.84 -13.62
CA ASP A 31 -30.24 22.19 -15.03
C ASP A 31 -30.98 21.17 -15.91
N LEU A 32 -30.98 19.89 -15.53
CA LEU A 32 -31.79 18.84 -16.18
C LEU A 32 -33.29 19.11 -16.03
N LYS A 33 -33.76 19.47 -14.83
CA LYS A 33 -35.18 19.80 -14.60
C LYS A 33 -35.62 20.98 -15.46
N LYS A 34 -34.82 22.05 -15.48
CA LYS A 34 -35.08 23.21 -16.34
C LYS A 34 -35.11 22.85 -17.82
N LEU A 35 -34.20 21.99 -18.27
CA LEU A 35 -34.14 21.54 -19.66
C LEU A 35 -35.43 20.80 -20.05
N ILE A 36 -35.89 19.87 -19.20
CA ILE A 36 -37.13 19.11 -19.40
C ILE A 36 -38.35 20.04 -19.38
N GLU A 37 -38.46 20.94 -18.39
CA GLU A 37 -39.56 21.91 -18.28
C GLU A 37 -39.60 22.91 -19.45
N SER A 38 -38.44 23.22 -20.04
CA SER A 38 -38.34 24.11 -21.19
C SER A 38 -38.71 23.46 -22.52
N SER A 39 -38.75 22.12 -22.58
CA SER A 39 -38.97 21.34 -23.80
C SER A 39 -40.37 21.57 -24.39
N ALA A 40 -40.46 21.51 -25.72
CA ALA A 40 -41.73 21.64 -26.43
C ALA A 40 -42.71 20.52 -26.04
N VAL A 41 -42.18 19.32 -25.78
CA VAL A 41 -42.95 18.15 -25.36
C VAL A 41 -43.64 18.39 -24.01
N TYR A 42 -42.90 18.92 -23.01
CA TYR A 42 -43.44 19.22 -21.69
C TYR A 42 -44.47 20.36 -21.69
N LYS A 43 -44.32 21.35 -22.60
CA LYS A 43 -45.22 22.51 -22.68
C LYS A 43 -46.50 22.24 -23.48
N ASN A 44 -46.40 21.46 -24.54
CA ASN A 44 -47.49 21.26 -25.48
C ASN A 44 -48.32 20.02 -25.14
N ASP A 45 -47.72 18.98 -24.55
CA ASP A 45 -48.40 17.73 -24.24
C ASP A 45 -47.98 17.17 -22.87
N ILE A 46 -48.72 17.62 -21.85
CA ILE A 46 -48.47 17.26 -20.45
C ILE A 46 -48.78 15.77 -20.19
N GLU A 47 -49.71 15.17 -20.92
CA GLU A 47 -50.05 13.75 -20.75
C GLU A 47 -48.99 12.84 -21.37
N PHE A 48 -48.47 13.21 -22.54
CA PHE A 48 -47.32 12.52 -23.13
C PHE A 48 -46.07 12.67 -22.27
N ALA A 49 -45.81 13.85 -21.70
CA ALA A 49 -44.72 14.05 -20.75
C ALA A 49 -44.87 13.21 -19.47
N ARG A 50 -46.11 12.98 -18.99
CA ARG A 50 -46.39 12.03 -17.89
C ARG A 50 -46.03 10.60 -18.26
N SER A 51 -46.48 10.15 -19.44
CA SER A 51 -46.20 8.80 -19.95
C SER A 51 -44.70 8.54 -20.10
N LEU A 52 -43.93 9.51 -20.57
CA LEU A 52 -42.47 9.40 -20.66
C LEU A 52 -41.80 9.28 -19.28
N VAL A 53 -42.25 10.06 -18.30
CA VAL A 53 -41.75 9.97 -16.92
C VAL A 53 -42.07 8.61 -16.30
N GLU A 54 -43.27 8.09 -16.54
CA GLU A 54 -43.70 6.79 -16.02
C GLU A 54 -42.92 5.63 -16.66
N ASN A 55 -42.69 5.69 -17.97
CA ASN A 55 -41.84 4.72 -18.69
C ASN A 55 -40.40 4.75 -18.19
N ALA A 56 -39.82 5.93 -17.95
CA ALA A 56 -38.47 6.06 -17.41
C ALA A 56 -38.36 5.47 -15.99
N LEU A 57 -39.35 5.71 -15.14
CA LEU A 57 -39.43 5.11 -13.80
C LEU A 57 -39.53 3.58 -13.87
N GLN A 58 -40.34 3.06 -14.80
CA GLN A 58 -40.51 1.63 -14.97
C GLN A 58 -39.23 0.95 -15.50
N LYS A 59 -38.54 1.56 -16.46
CA LYS A 59 -37.24 1.08 -16.95
C LYS A 59 -36.19 1.06 -15.85
N SER A 60 -36.10 2.13 -15.05
CA SER A 60 -35.15 2.21 -13.93
C SER A 60 -35.42 1.13 -12.87
N LYS A 61 -36.69 0.85 -12.55
CA LYS A 61 -37.06 -0.25 -11.64
C LYS A 61 -36.68 -1.62 -12.19
N GLN A 62 -36.97 -1.89 -13.47
CA GLN A 62 -36.64 -3.16 -14.10
C GLN A 62 -35.12 -3.40 -14.17
N GLU A 63 -34.33 -2.35 -14.38
CA GLU A 63 -32.87 -2.44 -14.38
C GLU A 63 -32.33 -2.70 -12.97
N ALA A 64 -32.88 -2.03 -11.94
CA ALA A 64 -32.53 -2.31 -10.56
C ALA A 64 -32.85 -3.76 -10.14
N GLU A 65 -34.03 -4.27 -10.52
CA GLU A 65 -34.42 -5.67 -10.25
C GLU A 65 -33.55 -6.69 -11.00
N LYS A 66 -33.02 -6.34 -12.18
CA LYS A 66 -32.08 -7.20 -12.90
C LYS A 66 -30.72 -7.22 -12.20
N ILE A 67 -30.21 -6.07 -11.79
CA ILE A 67 -28.95 -5.96 -11.05
C ILE A 67 -29.04 -6.72 -9.72
N GLU A 68 -30.16 -6.60 -9.01
CA GLU A 68 -30.40 -7.32 -7.76
C GLU A 68 -30.43 -8.85 -7.98
N ARG A 69 -31.18 -9.32 -8.98
CA ARG A 69 -31.18 -10.74 -9.38
C ARG A 69 -29.79 -11.25 -9.79
N GLU A 70 -29.02 -10.47 -10.53
CA GLU A 70 -27.66 -10.83 -10.91
C GLU A 70 -26.73 -10.90 -9.70
N ALA A 71 -26.87 -9.98 -8.73
CA ALA A 71 -26.13 -10.01 -7.49
C ALA A 71 -26.50 -11.24 -6.63
N GLU A 72 -27.78 -11.58 -6.53
CA GLU A 72 -28.26 -12.80 -5.85
C GLU A 72 -27.66 -14.05 -6.48
N ILE A 73 -27.71 -14.18 -7.82
CA ILE A 73 -27.12 -15.31 -8.54
C ILE A 73 -25.61 -15.38 -8.30
N GLN A 74 -24.90 -14.24 -8.25
CA GLN A 74 -23.47 -14.23 -7.95
C GLN A 74 -23.17 -14.68 -6.52
N ILE A 75 -23.95 -14.20 -5.54
CA ILE A 75 -23.83 -14.63 -4.14
C ILE A 75 -24.09 -16.14 -4.02
N GLU A 76 -25.11 -16.65 -4.70
CA GLU A 76 -25.48 -18.07 -4.67
C GLU A 76 -24.42 -18.95 -5.34
N LYS A 77 -23.83 -18.50 -6.46
CA LYS A 77 -22.66 -19.16 -7.09
C LYS A 77 -21.46 -19.21 -6.16
N ILE A 78 -21.16 -18.14 -5.43
CA ILE A 78 -20.06 -18.11 -4.46
C ILE A 78 -20.34 -19.09 -3.32
N LYS A 79 -21.57 -19.13 -2.79
CA LYS A 79 -21.99 -20.08 -1.76
C LYS A 79 -21.87 -21.53 -2.24
N LEU A 80 -22.34 -21.83 -3.45
CA LEU A 80 -22.21 -23.16 -4.06
C LEU A 80 -20.74 -23.56 -4.22
N SER A 81 -19.90 -22.65 -4.73
CA SER A 81 -18.45 -22.92 -4.85
C SER A 81 -17.78 -23.18 -3.49
N GLN A 82 -18.21 -22.49 -2.43
CA GLN A 82 -17.72 -22.74 -1.07
C GLN A 82 -18.18 -24.11 -0.55
N ILE A 83 -19.44 -24.49 -0.78
CA ILE A 83 -19.99 -25.79 -0.38
C ILE A 83 -19.32 -26.92 -1.17
N GLU A 84 -19.11 -26.78 -2.47
CA GLU A 84 -18.39 -27.75 -3.30
C GLU A 84 -16.96 -27.97 -2.81
N LYS A 85 -16.23 -26.89 -2.49
CA LYS A 85 -14.90 -26.98 -1.87
C LYS A 85 -14.94 -27.68 -0.52
N GLN A 86 -15.96 -27.42 0.31
CA GLN A 86 -16.13 -28.10 1.60
C GLN A 86 -16.45 -29.59 1.43
N LEU A 87 -17.31 -29.95 0.47
CA LEU A 87 -17.64 -31.35 0.16
C LEU A 87 -16.43 -32.09 -0.44
N GLU A 88 -15.61 -31.43 -1.25
CA GLU A 88 -14.37 -31.99 -1.77
C GLU A 88 -13.37 -32.25 -0.64
N LEU A 89 -13.21 -31.31 0.30
CA LEU A 89 -12.42 -31.49 1.52
C LEU A 89 -12.96 -32.63 2.40
N GLU A 90 -14.28 -32.77 2.52
CA GLU A 90 -14.90 -33.89 3.24
C GLU A 90 -14.71 -35.23 2.53
N LYS A 91 -14.80 -35.30 1.21
CA LYS A 91 -14.53 -36.52 0.43
C LYS A 91 -13.08 -36.97 0.54
N VAL A 92 -12.14 -36.02 0.61
CA VAL A 92 -10.74 -36.30 0.91
C VAL A 92 -10.55 -36.80 2.35
N ARG A 93 -11.31 -36.27 3.32
CA ARG A 93 -11.31 -36.74 4.72
C ARG A 93 -12.00 -38.10 4.94
N LYS A 94 -13.02 -38.44 4.15
CA LYS A 94 -13.86 -39.64 4.31
C LYS A 94 -13.41 -40.83 3.45
N LYS A 95 -12.28 -40.77 2.74
CA LYS A 95 -11.67 -41.99 2.19
C LYS A 95 -11.25 -42.87 3.37
N PRO A 96 -11.85 -44.05 3.57
CA PRO A 96 -11.38 -44.96 4.60
C PRO A 96 -10.07 -45.56 4.11
N GLU A 97 -9.01 -45.33 4.86
CA GLU A 97 -7.83 -46.19 4.89
C GLU A 97 -8.28 -47.59 5.31
N LYS A 98 -8.72 -48.40 4.32
CA LYS A 98 -8.59 -49.85 4.42
C LYS A 98 -7.19 -50.20 3.92
N ASN A 99 -6.25 -50.17 4.86
CA ASN A 99 -5.25 -51.21 5.03
C ASN A 99 -4.66 -51.05 6.43
N SER A 100 -5.43 -51.53 7.40
CA SER A 100 -4.90 -51.91 8.70
C SER A 100 -4.19 -53.25 8.55
N GLN A 101 -2.86 -53.24 8.71
CA GLN A 101 -1.96 -54.32 9.10
C GLN A 101 -0.56 -53.76 8.82
N THR A 102 0.25 -53.32 9.77
CA THR A 102 0.44 -53.76 11.15
C THR A 102 1.12 -52.60 11.87
N LEU A 103 0.68 -52.31 13.10
CA LEU A 103 1.38 -51.38 13.98
C LEU A 103 2.75 -51.96 14.29
N GLU A 104 3.80 -51.29 13.83
CA GLU A 104 5.05 -51.09 14.58
C GLU A 104 5.97 -50.12 13.80
N SER A 105 6.16 -48.92 14.36
CA SER A 105 7.31 -48.01 14.13
C SER A 105 7.55 -47.46 12.71
N GLY A 106 7.00 -46.27 12.36
CA GLY A 106 7.40 -45.62 11.09
C GLY A 106 6.91 -44.20 10.74
N GLU A 107 6.30 -43.43 11.65
CA GLU A 107 5.61 -42.18 11.30
C GLU A 107 6.39 -40.85 11.05
N PRO A 108 7.73 -40.73 11.05
CA PRO A 108 8.36 -39.46 10.67
C PRO A 108 8.30 -39.14 9.17
N SER A 109 8.40 -40.16 8.30
CA SER A 109 8.80 -39.97 6.88
C SER A 109 7.75 -39.27 6.02
N PHE A 110 6.47 -39.65 6.12
CA PHE A 110 5.45 -39.12 5.19
C PHE A 110 5.14 -37.64 5.42
N ILE A 111 5.18 -37.18 6.68
CA ILE A 111 4.98 -35.78 7.04
C ILE A 111 6.21 -34.95 6.64
N THR A 112 7.41 -35.49 6.80
CA THR A 112 8.65 -34.83 6.35
C THR A 112 8.69 -34.70 4.83
N ASP A 113 8.26 -35.72 4.08
CA ASP A 113 8.25 -35.71 2.61
C ASP A 113 7.27 -34.66 2.06
N LYS A 114 6.10 -34.54 2.68
CA LYS A 114 5.11 -33.51 2.34
C LYS A 114 5.61 -32.09 2.67
N LEU A 115 6.29 -31.91 3.80
CA LEU A 115 6.89 -30.65 4.19
C LEU A 115 8.01 -30.26 3.23
N GLU A 116 8.88 -31.19 2.86
CA GLU A 116 10.00 -30.95 1.94
C GLU A 116 9.50 -30.58 0.54
N SER A 117 8.47 -31.27 0.04
CA SER A 117 7.80 -30.92 -1.21
C SER A 117 7.17 -29.52 -1.19
N LEU A 118 6.54 -29.13 -0.07
CA LEU A 118 6.01 -27.77 0.13
C LEU A 118 7.13 -26.73 0.18
N VAL A 119 8.20 -26.98 0.93
CA VAL A 119 9.37 -26.09 1.01
C VAL A 119 9.97 -25.89 -0.37
N LYS A 120 10.16 -26.96 -1.14
CA LYS A 120 10.69 -26.88 -2.51
C LYS A 120 9.79 -26.05 -3.42
N SER A 121 8.48 -26.33 -3.38
CA SER A 121 7.48 -25.60 -4.17
C SER A 121 7.43 -24.11 -3.82
N ILE A 122 7.53 -23.77 -2.54
CA ILE A 122 7.53 -22.38 -2.06
C ILE A 122 8.83 -21.69 -2.45
N LYS A 123 10.00 -22.35 -2.26
CA LYS A 123 11.30 -21.83 -2.70
C LYS A 123 11.30 -21.47 -4.19
N THR A 124 10.61 -22.23 -5.04
CA THR A 124 10.48 -21.93 -6.48
C THR A 124 9.57 -20.72 -6.75
N LEU A 125 8.57 -20.46 -5.91
CA LEU A 125 7.62 -19.35 -6.07
C LEU A 125 8.07 -18.06 -5.37
N THR A 126 9.08 -18.15 -4.51
CA THR A 126 9.65 -17.01 -3.80
C THR A 126 10.92 -16.50 -4.45
N ILE A 127 11.17 -15.19 -4.34
CA ILE A 127 12.49 -14.66 -4.66
C ILE A 127 13.55 -15.32 -3.76
N GLN A 128 14.79 -15.41 -4.25
CA GLN A 128 15.90 -15.96 -3.47
C GLN A 128 16.08 -15.18 -2.16
N VAL A 129 16.52 -15.89 -1.11
CA VAL A 129 16.80 -15.28 0.20
C VAL A 129 17.76 -14.11 0.00
N PRO A 130 17.35 -12.90 0.36
CA PRO A 130 18.16 -11.71 0.16
C PRO A 130 19.52 -11.80 0.85
N VAL A 131 20.55 -11.39 0.12
CA VAL A 131 21.88 -11.22 0.70
C VAL A 131 21.96 -9.90 1.47
N ARG A 132 21.25 -8.87 1.00
CA ARG A 132 21.19 -7.51 1.56
C ARG A 132 19.88 -7.28 2.29
N SER A 133 19.94 -6.51 3.38
CA SER A 133 18.81 -6.08 4.23
C SER A 133 17.65 -5.48 3.42
N GLU A 134 17.97 -4.67 2.41
CA GLU A 134 17.03 -3.95 1.55
C GLU A 134 15.96 -4.82 0.88
N SER A 135 16.27 -6.08 0.55
CA SER A 135 15.34 -6.93 -0.21
C SER A 135 14.54 -7.90 0.67
N PHE A 136 14.72 -7.90 2.00
CA PHE A 136 13.98 -8.78 2.92
C PHE A 136 12.47 -8.55 2.86
N ASN A 137 12.03 -7.31 2.65
CA ASN A 137 10.61 -7.00 2.54
C ASN A 137 9.98 -7.54 1.25
N LEU A 138 10.67 -7.41 0.13
CA LEU A 138 10.24 -8.04 -1.13
C LEU A 138 10.21 -9.57 -0.99
N PHE A 139 11.16 -10.12 -0.23
CA PHE A 139 11.19 -11.56 0.08
C PHE A 139 9.98 -11.98 0.89
N PHE A 140 9.68 -11.31 2.00
CA PHE A 140 8.51 -11.62 2.82
C PHE A 140 7.20 -11.45 2.04
N HIS A 141 7.06 -10.38 1.23
CA HIS A 141 5.88 -10.21 0.38
C HIS A 141 5.72 -11.34 -0.64
N SER A 142 6.83 -11.74 -1.28
CA SER A 142 6.83 -12.87 -2.20
C SER A 142 6.52 -14.19 -1.50
N LEU A 143 7.02 -14.38 -0.28
CA LEU A 143 6.80 -15.55 0.56
C LEU A 143 5.35 -15.65 1.02
N GLU A 144 4.76 -14.55 1.47
CA GLU A 144 3.36 -14.51 1.89
C GLU A 144 2.41 -14.80 0.73
N LYS A 145 2.70 -14.26 -0.46
CA LYS A 145 1.97 -14.64 -1.68
C LYS A 145 2.10 -16.12 -1.99
N ALA A 146 3.31 -16.69 -1.88
CA ALA A 146 3.51 -18.13 -2.10
C ALA A 146 2.74 -18.98 -1.07
N PHE A 147 2.69 -18.56 0.20
CA PHE A 147 1.88 -19.21 1.23
C PHE A 147 0.40 -19.18 0.92
N GLN A 148 -0.13 -18.05 0.43
CA GLN A 148 -1.52 -17.94 0.01
C GLN A 148 -1.84 -18.84 -1.19
N ILE A 149 -0.99 -18.82 -2.22
CA ILE A 149 -1.16 -19.67 -3.43
C ILE A 149 -1.18 -21.15 -3.08
N LYS A 150 -0.33 -21.58 -2.14
CA LYS A 150 -0.21 -22.98 -1.71
C LYS A 150 -1.11 -23.33 -0.52
N SER A 151 -1.92 -22.39 -0.02
CA SER A 151 -2.81 -22.59 1.14
C SER A 151 -2.11 -23.24 2.32
N VAL A 152 -0.94 -22.72 2.67
CA VAL A 152 -0.08 -23.26 3.74
C VAL A 152 -0.73 -23.00 5.10
N LEU A 153 -0.86 -24.06 5.91
CA LEU A 153 -1.33 -23.98 7.30
C LEU A 153 -0.37 -23.12 8.13
N ASP A 154 -0.92 -22.31 9.05
CA ASP A 154 -0.12 -21.37 9.87
C ASP A 154 0.96 -22.07 10.69
N GLU A 155 0.66 -23.26 11.20
CA GLU A 155 1.58 -24.13 11.95
C GLU A 155 2.84 -24.53 11.15
N LEU A 156 2.73 -24.56 9.82
CA LEU A 156 3.84 -24.94 8.93
C LEU A 156 4.61 -23.72 8.42
N LYS A 157 4.02 -22.52 8.43
CA LYS A 157 4.66 -21.29 7.91
C LYS A 157 5.97 -20.99 8.61
N ALA A 158 6.01 -21.11 9.94
CA ALA A 158 7.22 -20.92 10.74
C ALA A 158 8.32 -21.92 10.33
N LYS A 159 7.99 -23.22 10.30
CA LYS A 159 8.93 -24.29 9.91
C LYS A 159 9.47 -24.10 8.49
N ILE A 160 8.60 -23.72 7.55
CA ILE A 160 8.99 -23.45 6.16
C ILE A 160 9.91 -22.22 6.09
N LEU A 161 9.56 -21.13 6.78
CA LEU A 161 10.38 -19.92 6.83
C LEU A 161 11.79 -20.21 7.35
N LEU A 162 11.90 -20.96 8.45
CA LEU A 162 13.18 -21.35 9.03
C LEU A 162 14.01 -22.21 8.08
N ASN A 163 13.39 -23.16 7.36
CA ASN A 163 14.08 -23.98 6.36
C ASN A 163 14.52 -23.15 5.13
N ILE A 164 13.76 -22.13 4.76
CA ILE A 164 14.13 -21.24 3.64
C ILE A 164 15.31 -20.36 4.03
N LEU A 165 15.29 -19.76 5.21
CA LEU A 165 16.35 -18.85 5.68
C LEU A 165 17.62 -19.57 6.13
N GLY A 166 17.48 -20.81 6.60
CA GLY A 166 18.60 -21.69 6.97
C GLY A 166 19.51 -21.03 8.00
N GLU A 167 20.82 -21.12 7.76
CA GLU A 167 21.86 -20.65 8.68
C GLU A 167 21.83 -19.15 8.98
N ARG A 168 21.21 -18.34 8.11
CA ARG A 168 21.19 -16.87 8.23
C ARG A 168 20.54 -16.37 9.51
N VAL A 169 19.59 -17.13 10.04
CA VAL A 169 18.83 -16.75 11.23
C VAL A 169 19.21 -17.57 12.45
N ASN A 170 20.05 -18.62 12.32
CA ASN A 170 20.39 -19.52 13.43
C ASN A 170 20.95 -18.78 14.66
N ASN A 171 21.78 -17.77 14.44
CA ASN A 171 22.32 -16.93 15.52
C ASN A 171 21.22 -16.12 16.24
N LEU A 172 20.19 -15.70 15.51
CA LEU A 172 19.02 -15.00 16.05
C LEU A 172 18.14 -15.96 16.88
N LEU A 173 17.97 -17.19 16.40
CA LEU A 173 17.09 -18.21 17.00
C LEU A 173 17.68 -18.84 18.26
N THR A 174 18.99 -18.69 18.49
CA THR A 174 19.69 -19.23 19.67
C THR A 174 19.08 -18.74 20.99
N TYR A 175 18.49 -17.54 20.99
CA TYR A 175 17.90 -16.91 22.17
C TYR A 175 16.36 -16.89 22.16
N VAL A 176 15.72 -17.55 21.19
CA VAL A 176 14.26 -17.55 21.01
C VAL A 176 13.67 -18.81 21.66
N SER A 177 12.55 -18.65 22.38
CA SER A 177 11.85 -19.78 23.01
C SER A 177 11.25 -20.73 21.97
N GLN A 178 11.09 -22.01 22.29
CA GLN A 178 10.48 -22.98 21.35
C GLN A 178 9.03 -22.65 20.96
N GLU A 179 8.30 -22.00 21.87
CA GLU A 179 6.93 -21.53 21.63
C GLU A 179 6.92 -20.43 20.57
N ASP A 180 7.88 -19.50 20.64
CA ASP A 180 8.01 -18.41 19.68
C ASP A 180 8.53 -18.89 18.31
N LEU A 181 9.36 -19.95 18.28
CA LEU A 181 9.83 -20.60 17.05
C LEU A 181 8.72 -21.28 16.24
N SER A 182 7.55 -21.50 16.85
CA SER A 182 6.38 -22.05 16.16
C SER A 182 5.45 -20.95 15.62
N ASN A 183 5.69 -19.68 15.99
CA ASN A 183 4.87 -18.55 15.59
C ASN A 183 5.51 -17.77 14.43
N TYR A 184 4.90 -17.86 13.25
CA TYR A 184 5.36 -17.16 12.06
C TYR A 184 5.47 -15.64 12.24
N VAL A 185 4.50 -15.01 12.91
CA VAL A 185 4.45 -13.55 13.09
C VAL A 185 5.64 -13.09 13.92
N LYS A 186 5.89 -13.76 15.05
CA LYS A 186 7.03 -13.43 15.93
C LYS A 186 8.37 -13.63 15.23
N ILE A 187 8.54 -14.73 14.49
CA ILE A 187 9.78 -14.98 13.74
C ILE A 187 9.98 -13.92 12.66
N LYS A 188 8.92 -13.57 11.92
CA LYS A 188 8.96 -12.50 10.91
C LYS A 188 9.38 -11.18 11.55
N GLU A 189 8.76 -10.78 12.66
CA GLU A 189 9.09 -9.55 13.40
C GLU A 189 10.54 -9.55 13.90
N LEU A 190 11.03 -10.67 14.44
CA LEU A 190 12.41 -10.81 14.89
C LEU A 190 13.42 -10.65 13.76
N ILE A 191 13.15 -11.26 12.61
CA ILE A 191 14.01 -11.17 11.42
C ILE A 191 13.97 -9.75 10.86
N LEU A 192 12.79 -9.14 10.76
CA LEU A 192 12.68 -7.75 10.33
C LEU A 192 13.44 -6.84 11.29
N ARG A 193 13.32 -7.00 12.61
CA ARG A 193 14.07 -6.17 13.56
C ARG A 193 15.59 -6.21 13.34
N GLU A 194 16.14 -7.36 12.97
CA GLU A 194 17.60 -7.52 12.78
C GLU A 194 18.05 -7.11 11.37
N PHE A 195 17.27 -7.42 10.35
CA PHE A 195 17.66 -7.30 8.94
C PHE A 195 16.93 -6.19 8.18
N GLU A 196 15.93 -5.54 8.76
CA GLU A 196 15.20 -4.45 8.10
C GLU A 196 16.07 -3.18 8.07
N PRO A 197 16.27 -2.56 6.90
CA PRO A 197 17.00 -1.31 6.83
C PRO A 197 16.22 -0.22 7.55
N THR A 198 16.94 0.67 8.25
CA THR A 198 16.31 1.87 8.79
C THR A 198 15.67 2.68 7.65
N PRO A 199 14.60 3.43 7.90
CA PRO A 199 13.94 4.14 6.79
C PRO A 199 14.85 5.19 6.15
N GLN A 200 15.81 5.77 6.90
CA GLN A 200 16.84 6.65 6.35
C GLN A 200 17.81 5.91 5.40
N GLU A 201 18.19 4.69 5.74
CA GLU A 201 19.02 3.85 4.87
C GLU A 201 18.25 3.49 3.58
N CYS A 202 16.96 3.16 3.70
CA CYS A 202 16.09 2.91 2.55
C CYS A 202 16.03 4.12 1.60
N LEU A 203 15.84 5.33 2.15
CA LEU A 203 15.83 6.57 1.37
C LEU A 203 17.21 6.86 0.73
N SER A 204 18.29 6.64 1.47
CA SER A 204 19.67 6.76 0.96
C SER A 204 19.89 5.82 -0.23
N ASN A 205 19.45 4.57 -0.12
CA ASN A 205 19.55 3.58 -1.18
C ASN A 205 18.72 3.94 -2.40
N PHE A 206 17.49 4.45 -2.21
CA PHE A 206 16.67 4.98 -3.30
C PHE A 206 17.36 6.12 -4.05
N LYS A 207 17.93 7.10 -3.33
CA LYS A 207 18.64 8.25 -3.93
C LYS A 207 19.92 7.86 -4.67
N LYS A 208 20.64 6.86 -4.16
CA LYS A 208 21.90 6.38 -4.74
C LYS A 208 21.70 5.33 -5.83
N ALA A 209 20.49 4.80 -5.99
CA ALA A 209 20.21 3.73 -6.93
C ALA A 209 20.54 4.14 -8.37
N ARG A 210 21.27 3.27 -9.07
CA ARG A 210 21.57 3.40 -10.50
C ARG A 210 21.06 2.19 -11.26
N LYS A 211 20.83 2.36 -12.57
CA LYS A 211 20.47 1.29 -13.47
C LYS A 211 21.60 0.25 -13.51
N LEU A 212 21.26 -1.01 -13.32
CA LEU A 212 22.21 -2.11 -13.48
C LEU A 212 22.45 -2.38 -14.98
N PRO A 213 23.63 -2.90 -15.35
CA PRO A 213 23.88 -3.32 -16.74
C PRO A 213 22.94 -4.43 -17.20
N SER A 214 22.51 -5.29 -16.28
CA SER A 214 21.65 -6.45 -16.52
C SER A 214 20.16 -6.14 -16.64
N GLU A 215 19.73 -4.92 -16.36
CA GLU A 215 18.31 -4.54 -16.38
C GLU A 215 18.03 -3.45 -17.43
N ASN A 216 16.81 -3.43 -17.97
CA ASN A 216 16.33 -2.32 -18.80
C ASN A 216 15.70 -1.20 -17.95
N TYR A 217 15.38 -0.06 -18.57
CA TYR A 217 14.82 1.08 -17.83
C TYR A 217 13.44 0.82 -17.21
N VAL A 218 12.63 -0.06 -17.80
CA VAL A 218 11.33 -0.43 -17.24
C VAL A 218 11.52 -1.24 -15.96
N GLN A 219 12.44 -2.21 -15.96
CA GLN A 219 12.82 -2.98 -14.78
C GLN A 219 13.44 -2.09 -13.70
N PHE A 220 14.28 -1.13 -14.09
CA PHE A 220 14.84 -0.16 -13.18
C PHE A 220 13.76 0.72 -12.53
N ALA A 221 12.81 1.21 -13.31
CA ALA A 221 11.68 1.99 -12.81
C ALA A 221 10.82 1.18 -11.82
N SER A 222 10.54 -0.09 -12.14
CA SER A 222 9.83 -1.00 -11.22
C SER A 222 10.59 -1.20 -9.91
N ARG A 223 11.92 -1.40 -9.98
CA ARG A 223 12.78 -1.56 -8.79
C ARG A 223 12.83 -0.29 -7.94
N LEU A 224 12.97 0.87 -8.56
CA LEU A 224 12.94 2.16 -7.88
C LEU A 224 11.60 2.41 -7.20
N SER A 225 10.49 2.16 -7.92
CA SER A 225 9.13 2.34 -7.40
C SER A 225 8.91 1.45 -6.18
N ALA A 226 9.24 0.16 -6.27
CA ALA A 226 9.12 -0.76 -5.14
C ALA A 226 9.97 -0.34 -3.93
N THR A 227 11.17 0.22 -4.15
CA THR A 227 12.03 0.72 -3.07
C THR A 227 11.39 1.94 -2.39
N PHE A 228 10.85 2.87 -3.16
CA PHE A 228 10.21 4.08 -2.63
C PHE A 228 8.87 3.80 -1.95
N ASP A 229 8.06 2.92 -2.52
CA ASP A 229 6.79 2.47 -1.93
C ASP A 229 7.06 1.84 -0.56
N TYR A 230 8.11 1.02 -0.46
CA TYR A 230 8.53 0.43 0.79
C TYR A 230 9.01 1.47 1.82
N TYR A 231 9.77 2.48 1.39
CA TYR A 231 10.11 3.62 2.27
C TYR A 231 8.86 4.33 2.82
N CYS A 232 7.85 4.54 1.97
CA CYS A 232 6.58 5.14 2.40
C CYS A 232 5.84 4.27 3.43
N GLN A 233 5.85 2.94 3.26
CA GLN A 233 5.28 1.99 4.21
C GLN A 233 5.98 2.04 5.56
N LEU A 234 7.32 2.07 5.57
CA LEU A 234 8.12 2.22 6.79
C LEU A 234 7.77 3.50 7.56
N ARG A 235 7.55 4.61 6.85
CA ARG A 235 7.13 5.90 7.42
C ARG A 235 5.62 5.99 7.70
N LYS A 236 4.86 4.92 7.44
CA LYS A 236 3.41 4.83 7.65
C LYS A 236 2.65 5.94 6.90
N VAL A 237 3.10 6.26 5.68
CA VAL A 237 2.55 7.30 4.80
C VAL A 237 1.65 6.65 3.74
N ASN A 238 0.37 7.02 3.73
CA ASN A 238 -0.65 6.44 2.85
C ASN A 238 -1.50 7.48 2.10
N GLU A 239 -1.42 8.76 2.47
CA GLU A 239 -2.18 9.84 1.84
C GLU A 239 -1.27 10.75 1.01
N PHE A 240 -1.80 11.31 -0.08
CA PHE A 240 -1.05 12.25 -0.92
C PHE A 240 -0.50 13.44 -0.12
N ARG A 241 -1.29 14.00 0.81
CA ARG A 241 -0.83 15.10 1.66
C ARG A 241 0.33 14.68 2.57
N SER A 242 0.22 13.50 3.19
CA SER A 242 1.28 12.96 4.05
C SER A 242 2.57 12.69 3.26
N LEU A 243 2.47 12.27 1.99
CA LEU A 243 3.60 12.11 1.09
C LEU A 243 4.28 13.44 0.77
N CYS A 244 3.51 14.50 0.48
CA CYS A 244 4.07 15.83 0.29
C CYS A 244 4.81 16.31 1.54
N ASP A 245 4.22 16.12 2.72
CA ASP A 245 4.85 16.49 3.99
C ASP A 245 6.14 15.69 4.23
N LEU A 246 6.17 14.39 3.88
CA LEU A 246 7.36 13.54 3.98
C LEU A 246 8.49 14.07 3.07
N ILE A 247 8.19 14.34 1.80
CA ILE A 247 9.19 14.83 0.82
C ILE A 247 9.79 16.16 1.28
N ILE A 248 8.96 17.09 1.78
CA ILE A 248 9.45 18.39 2.29
C ILE A 248 10.31 18.18 3.54
N SER A 249 9.90 17.29 4.44
CA SER A 249 10.64 17.01 5.68
C SER A 249 11.99 16.37 5.37
N ASP A 250 12.04 15.41 4.44
CA ASP A 250 13.28 14.83 3.95
C ASP A 250 14.18 15.88 3.30
N LYS A 251 13.59 16.85 2.59
CA LYS A 251 14.38 17.93 2.00
C LYS A 251 15.00 18.86 3.05
N ILE A 252 14.26 19.20 4.10
CA ILE A 252 14.80 19.96 5.23
C ILE A 252 15.90 19.16 5.93
N PHE A 253 15.66 17.86 6.15
CA PHE A 253 16.60 16.96 6.79
C PHE A 253 17.94 16.88 6.06
N GLU A 254 17.93 16.87 4.71
CA GLU A 254 19.15 16.94 3.89
C GLU A 254 19.99 18.20 4.10
N THR A 255 19.38 19.31 4.54
CA THR A 255 20.10 20.59 4.73
C THR A 255 20.74 20.73 6.11
N LEU A 256 20.47 19.80 7.02
CA LEU A 256 20.96 19.85 8.40
C LEU A 256 22.45 19.52 8.47
N ASP A 257 23.16 20.18 9.40
CA ASP A 257 24.50 19.77 9.78
C ASP A 257 24.47 18.43 10.52
N ARG A 258 25.62 17.74 10.59
CA ARG A 258 25.73 16.39 11.14
C ARG A 258 25.18 16.28 12.57
N ASP A 259 25.41 17.28 13.41
CA ASP A 259 25.01 17.23 14.82
C ASP A 259 23.49 17.35 14.97
N THR A 260 22.88 18.31 14.25
CA THR A 260 21.43 18.50 14.24
C THR A 260 20.73 17.29 13.59
N MET A 261 21.30 16.76 12.50
CA MET A 261 20.79 15.56 11.84
C MET A 261 20.73 14.36 12.80
N ASN A 262 21.81 14.11 13.56
CA ASN A 262 21.85 13.03 14.54
C ASN A 262 20.80 13.21 15.63
N HIS A 263 20.65 14.42 16.17
CA HIS A 263 19.64 14.72 17.19
C HIS A 263 18.21 14.42 16.69
N ILE A 264 17.89 14.90 15.49
CA ILE A 264 16.58 14.67 14.87
C ILE A 264 16.38 13.18 14.57
N ALA A 265 17.39 12.49 14.01
CA ALA A 265 17.30 11.07 13.69
C ALA A 265 16.98 10.22 14.93
N THR A 266 17.61 10.51 16.07
CA THR A 266 17.33 9.82 17.33
C THR A 266 15.90 10.05 17.81
N LYS A 267 15.35 11.26 17.62
CA LYS A 267 13.98 11.59 18.05
C LYS A 267 12.88 11.04 17.14
N GLN A 268 13.14 10.92 15.84
CA GLN A 268 12.13 10.48 14.87
C GLN A 268 11.77 8.99 15.01
N GLY A 269 12.75 8.15 15.34
CA GLY A 269 12.57 6.70 15.44
C GLY A 269 11.96 6.11 14.17
N GLU A 270 10.87 5.33 14.34
CA GLU A 270 10.11 4.75 13.23
C GLU A 270 9.29 5.79 12.44
N THR A 271 8.88 6.87 13.09
CA THR A 271 8.03 7.93 12.50
C THR A 271 8.86 9.02 11.81
N TYR A 272 8.19 10.05 11.29
CA TYR A 272 8.84 11.25 10.77
C TYR A 272 8.16 12.51 11.32
N PHE A 273 8.92 13.59 11.43
CA PHE A 273 8.35 14.89 11.78
C PHE A 273 7.79 15.56 10.54
N LYS A 274 6.58 16.11 10.65
CA LYS A 274 6.02 16.99 9.61
C LYS A 274 6.88 18.25 9.46
N PRO A 275 6.81 18.97 8.32
CA PRO A 275 7.73 20.07 8.03
C PRO A 275 7.83 21.14 9.12
N GLN A 276 6.69 21.63 9.63
CA GLN A 276 6.70 22.65 10.69
C GLN A 276 7.22 22.12 12.03
N GLN A 277 6.92 20.86 12.35
CA GLN A 277 7.39 20.23 13.58
C GLN A 277 8.90 19.98 13.52
N LEU A 278 9.40 19.50 12.39
CA LEU A 278 10.82 19.32 12.13
C LEU A 278 11.58 20.64 12.28
N GLY A 279 11.08 21.71 11.66
CA GLY A 279 11.67 23.04 11.78
C GLY A 279 11.76 23.51 13.24
N ARG A 280 10.67 23.35 14.01
CA ARG A 280 10.66 23.69 15.44
C ARG A 280 11.67 22.89 16.26
N GLU A 281 11.77 21.58 16.03
CA GLU A 281 12.75 20.74 16.73
C GLU A 281 14.19 21.16 16.40
N CYS A 282 14.47 21.50 15.14
CA CYS A 282 15.76 22.07 14.75
C CYS A 282 16.04 23.41 15.47
N ASP A 283 15.08 24.34 15.48
CA ASP A 283 15.24 25.64 16.14
C ASP A 283 15.48 25.50 17.65
N VAL A 284 14.77 24.58 18.30
CA VAL A 284 14.94 24.26 19.73
C VAL A 284 16.34 23.72 20.00
N TYR A 285 16.80 22.76 19.20
CA TYR A 285 18.14 22.19 19.35
C TYR A 285 19.24 23.24 19.10
N LEU A 286 19.12 24.05 18.04
CA LEU A 286 20.06 25.11 17.71
C LEU A 286 20.09 26.19 18.79
N SER A 287 18.93 26.56 19.35
CA SER A 287 18.84 27.51 20.47
C SER A 287 19.48 26.97 21.74
N ALA A 288 19.35 25.67 22.01
CA ALA A 288 20.01 25.02 23.14
C ALA A 288 21.53 24.94 22.94
N ARG A 289 21.98 24.53 21.74
CA ARG A 289 23.40 24.44 21.36
C ARG A 289 24.10 25.80 21.38
N GLY A 290 23.45 26.85 20.85
CA GLY A 290 23.99 28.22 20.84
C GLY A 290 24.15 28.83 22.24
N LYS A 291 23.44 28.31 23.24
CA LYS A 291 23.66 28.67 24.65
C LYS A 291 24.90 27.99 25.25
N VAL A 292 25.26 26.80 24.77
CA VAL A 292 26.43 26.05 25.25
C VAL A 292 27.74 26.65 24.73
N SER A 293 27.78 27.19 23.50
CA SER A 293 28.97 27.85 22.96
C SER A 293 29.26 29.22 23.57
N ASN A 294 28.23 29.95 24.02
CA ASN A 294 28.40 31.27 24.66
C ASN A 294 28.92 31.20 26.11
N GLY A 295 29.08 30.01 26.68
CA GLY A 295 29.71 29.82 28.00
C GLY A 295 31.24 29.85 28.00
N LEU A 296 31.89 29.78 26.84
CA LEU A 296 33.36 29.66 26.73
C LEU A 296 34.04 30.83 25.99
N MET A 297 33.29 31.84 25.54
CA MET A 297 33.85 33.02 24.88
C MET A 297 33.18 34.30 25.40
N SER A 298 33.50 34.66 26.64
CA SER A 298 33.32 36.04 27.10
C SER A 298 34.67 36.60 27.54
N ARG A 299 35.30 37.33 26.61
CA ARG A 299 36.13 38.55 26.84
C ARG A 299 36.77 38.99 25.52
N ASN A 300 36.06 39.82 24.75
CA ASN A 300 36.44 41.21 24.46
C ASN A 300 35.49 41.84 23.42
N PRO A 301 34.97 43.07 23.65
CA PRO A 301 34.26 43.84 22.64
C PRO A 301 35.24 44.78 21.92
N GLY A 302 35.44 44.61 20.61
CA GLY A 302 36.23 45.58 19.86
C GLY A 302 36.38 45.24 18.37
N SER A 303 35.84 46.13 17.52
CA SER A 303 35.96 46.19 16.07
C SER A 303 35.21 45.10 15.29
N GLY A 304 34.53 45.35 14.19
CA GLY A 304 34.38 46.54 13.37
C GLY A 304 33.42 46.17 12.23
N VAL A 305 32.61 47.15 11.85
CA VAL A 305 31.67 47.12 10.73
C VAL A 305 32.30 46.54 9.46
N ASN A 306 31.62 45.63 8.75
CA ASN A 306 31.64 45.60 7.27
C ASN A 306 30.49 44.78 6.64
N LYS A 307 29.50 45.56 6.17
CA LYS A 307 28.81 45.52 4.88
C LYS A 307 28.60 44.17 4.16
N CYS A 308 27.31 43.86 3.96
CA CYS A 308 26.77 43.09 2.85
C CYS A 308 27.37 43.52 1.50
N LEU A 309 27.79 42.54 0.71
CA LEU A 309 27.93 42.65 -0.74
C LEU A 309 27.18 41.48 -1.38
N VAL A 310 26.07 41.84 -2.01
CA VAL A 310 25.33 41.04 -2.99
C VAL A 310 25.99 41.28 -4.35
N GLN A 311 26.42 40.23 -5.05
CA GLN A 311 26.83 40.29 -6.45
C GLN A 311 26.55 38.91 -7.08
N LEU A 312 25.43 38.77 -7.78
CA LEU A 312 25.20 38.95 -9.23
C LEU A 312 25.54 37.72 -10.07
N GLY A 313 24.48 37.13 -10.63
CA GLY A 313 24.33 36.73 -12.03
C GLY A 313 25.38 35.79 -12.64
N GLN A 314 25.00 34.54 -12.88
CA GLN A 314 25.64 33.72 -13.91
C GLN A 314 24.65 33.40 -15.04
N SER A 315 24.99 33.95 -16.21
CA SER A 315 24.40 33.78 -17.53
C SER A 315 24.60 32.35 -18.03
N TRP A 316 23.58 31.77 -18.66
CA TRP A 316 23.66 30.55 -19.46
C TRP A 316 24.21 30.87 -20.87
N PRO A 317 25.04 30.01 -21.50
CA PRO A 317 25.34 30.13 -22.92
C PRO A 317 24.46 29.17 -23.74
N LEU A 318 23.70 29.74 -24.68
CA LEU A 318 23.13 29.03 -25.83
C LEU A 318 24.27 28.71 -26.82
N ARG A 319 24.34 27.47 -27.32
CA ARG A 319 25.11 27.14 -28.54
C ARG A 319 24.13 26.77 -29.65
N HIS A 320 24.43 27.33 -30.81
CA HIS A 320 23.80 27.11 -32.11
C HIS A 320 23.92 25.68 -32.61
#